data_AF-A0A1F7AXX5-F1
#
_entry.id   AF-A0A1F7AXX5-F1
#
_cell.length_a   1.000
_cell.length_b   1.000
_cell.length_c   1.000
_cell.angle_alpha   90.00
_cell.angle_beta   90.00
_cell.angle_gamma   90.00
#
_symmetry.space_group_name_H-M   'P 1'
#
loop_
_entity.id
_entity.type
_entity.pdbx_description
1 polymer ?
#
loop_
_entity_poly.entity_id
_entity_poly.type
_entity_poly.pdbx_seq_one_letter_code
_entity_poly.pdbx_strand_id
1 'polypeptide(L)'
;MLYVEVIFTWSLKALKKGISIPKNLIFKNMKKFTLIIIIFFFASVIIIVMFGFLYNQQQKIQAINNGNPPVALTVEEAAAHSTSDDCYLIVNNKIYDVSSYIGQHPGGKKSIIERCGQEAGKIFSAIHSNFAWNLLASYYIGDVVGAVNNSNISSAPETLKRIEDFVKKAYPQAEIINVKPKNDFYVAKIIDHNKLYEIHIDNSGKILQVEVENDELDWSIWDTDSDDILH
;
A
#
# COMPACT_ATOMS: atom_id res chain seq x y z
N MET A 1 -3.19 -28.62 -38.49
CA MET A 1 -4.05 -28.85 -39.68
C MET A 1 -3.94 -30.26 -40.26
N LEU A 2 -2.78 -30.94 -40.16
CA LEU A 2 -2.56 -32.30 -40.70
C LEU A 2 -3.25 -33.47 -39.96
N TYR A 3 -3.70 -33.29 -38.71
CA TYR A 3 -4.30 -34.39 -37.92
C TYR A 3 -5.77 -34.70 -38.28
N VAL A 4 -6.50 -33.73 -38.83
CA VAL A 4 -7.95 -33.87 -39.11
C VAL A 4 -8.18 -34.68 -40.40
N GLU A 5 -7.28 -34.56 -41.39
CA GLU A 5 -7.43 -35.26 -42.67
C GLU A 5 -7.15 -36.77 -42.59
N VAL A 6 -6.27 -37.20 -41.68
CA VAL A 6 -5.94 -38.63 -41.49
C VAL A 6 -7.13 -39.39 -40.89
N ILE A 7 -7.89 -38.77 -39.99
CA ILE A 7 -9.08 -39.39 -39.37
C ILE A 7 -10.21 -39.51 -40.41
N PHE A 8 -10.35 -38.53 -41.29
CA PHE A 8 -11.41 -38.51 -42.31
C PHE A 8 -11.19 -39.58 -43.39
N THR A 9 -9.94 -39.78 -43.81
CA THR A 9 -9.59 -40.78 -44.84
C THR A 9 -9.68 -42.22 -44.35
N TRP A 10 -9.41 -42.48 -43.07
CA TRP A 10 -9.56 -43.83 -42.49
C TRP A 10 -11.04 -44.25 -42.39
N SER A 11 -11.93 -43.31 -42.04
CA SER A 11 -13.36 -43.57 -41.86
C SER A 11 -14.08 -43.96 -43.17
N LEU A 12 -13.73 -43.31 -44.28
CA LEU A 12 -14.29 -43.63 -45.61
C LEU A 12 -13.85 -45.01 -46.12
N LYS A 13 -12.64 -45.46 -45.75
CA LYS A 13 -12.12 -46.79 -46.13
C LYS A 13 -12.77 -47.93 -45.34
N ALA A 14 -13.20 -47.66 -44.10
CA ALA A 14 -13.95 -48.62 -43.28
C ALA A 14 -15.40 -48.80 -43.78
N LEU A 15 -16.04 -47.72 -44.23
CA LEU A 15 -17.41 -47.75 -44.81
C LEU A 15 -17.49 -48.59 -46.10
N LYS A 16 -16.44 -48.59 -46.94
CA LYS A 16 -16.37 -49.43 -48.16
C LYS A 16 -16.19 -50.93 -47.90
N LYS A 17 -15.79 -51.36 -46.69
CA LYS A 17 -15.49 -52.77 -46.37
C LYS A 17 -16.63 -53.53 -45.69
N GLY A 18 -17.80 -52.92 -45.50
CA GLY A 18 -18.99 -53.63 -44.98
C GLY A 18 -18.80 -54.24 -43.59
N ILE A 19 -17.86 -53.71 -42.79
CA ILE A 19 -17.61 -54.19 -41.43
C ILE A 19 -18.74 -53.67 -40.54
N SER A 20 -19.67 -54.55 -40.17
CA SER A 20 -20.76 -54.25 -39.24
C SER A 20 -20.21 -54.13 -37.82
N ILE A 21 -19.98 -52.90 -37.36
CA ILE A 21 -19.52 -52.65 -35.99
C ILE A 21 -20.70 -52.84 -35.03
N PRO A 22 -20.58 -53.66 -33.97
CA PRO A 22 -21.65 -53.90 -33.01
C PRO A 22 -22.06 -52.60 -32.30
N LYS A 23 -23.36 -52.24 -32.38
CA LYS A 23 -23.93 -50.96 -31.92
C LYS A 23 -23.63 -50.65 -30.44
N ASN A 24 -23.55 -51.69 -29.62
CA ASN A 24 -23.23 -51.69 -28.19
C ASN A 24 -21.78 -51.25 -27.88
N LEU A 25 -20.83 -51.42 -28.81
CA LEU A 25 -19.44 -50.95 -28.65
C LEU A 25 -19.30 -49.46 -29.00
N ILE A 26 -20.07 -48.98 -29.97
CA ILE A 26 -20.10 -47.58 -30.42
C ILE A 26 -20.72 -46.69 -29.33
N PHE A 27 -21.86 -47.09 -28.76
CA PHE A 27 -22.58 -46.28 -27.76
C PHE A 27 -21.83 -46.12 -26.42
N LYS A 28 -21.08 -47.14 -25.98
CA LYS A 28 -20.32 -47.08 -24.71
C LYS A 28 -19.13 -46.12 -24.81
N ASN A 29 -18.47 -46.07 -25.96
CA ASN A 29 -17.35 -45.15 -26.19
C ASN A 29 -17.84 -43.74 -26.52
N MET A 30 -18.97 -43.58 -27.20
CA MET A 30 -19.56 -42.26 -27.48
C MET A 30 -19.89 -41.46 -26.22
N LYS A 31 -20.45 -42.08 -25.17
CA LYS A 31 -20.72 -41.37 -23.89
C LYS A 31 -19.45 -40.84 -23.23
N LYS A 32 -18.33 -41.57 -23.33
CA LYS A 32 -17.03 -41.13 -22.82
C LYS A 32 -16.46 -39.98 -23.64
N PHE A 33 -16.57 -40.03 -24.97
CA PHE A 33 -16.19 -38.92 -25.85
C PHE A 33 -17.05 -37.67 -25.59
N THR A 34 -18.36 -37.82 -25.42
CA THR A 34 -19.25 -36.71 -25.07
C THR A 34 -18.86 -36.09 -23.73
N LEU A 35 -18.56 -36.89 -22.71
CA LEU A 35 -18.10 -36.39 -21.41
C LEU A 35 -16.78 -35.62 -21.51
N ILE A 36 -15.82 -36.13 -22.28
CA ILE A 36 -14.53 -35.48 -22.50
C ILE A 36 -14.72 -34.12 -23.19
N ILE A 37 -15.57 -34.05 -24.23
CA ILE A 37 -15.87 -32.79 -24.93
C ILE A 37 -16.52 -31.77 -23.98
N ILE A 38 -17.44 -32.21 -23.13
CA ILE A 38 -18.09 -31.35 -22.13
C ILE A 38 -17.07 -30.79 -21.12
N ILE A 39 -16.15 -31.63 -20.63
CA ILE A 39 -15.10 -31.19 -19.70
C ILE A 39 -14.19 -30.15 -20.36
N PHE A 40 -13.77 -30.38 -21.61
CA PHE A 40 -12.97 -29.41 -22.35
C PHE A 40 -13.71 -28.09 -22.62
N PHE A 41 -15.02 -28.15 -22.86
CA PHE A 41 -15.85 -26.96 -23.03
C PHE A 41 -15.94 -26.15 -21.73
N PHE A 42 -16.19 -26.78 -20.59
CA PHE A 42 -16.24 -26.05 -19.31
C PHE A 42 -14.86 -25.53 -18.89
N ALA A 43 -13.79 -26.30 -19.12
CA ALA A 43 -12.43 -25.85 -18.86
C ALA A 43 -12.08 -24.61 -19.70
N SER A 44 -12.47 -24.57 -20.98
CA SER A 44 -12.22 -23.41 -21.84
C SER A 44 -13.01 -22.18 -21.39
N VAL A 45 -14.27 -22.34 -20.96
CA VAL A 45 -15.08 -21.24 -20.41
C VAL A 45 -14.44 -20.67 -19.13
N ILE A 46 -13.98 -21.53 -18.22
CA ILE A 46 -13.30 -21.10 -16.99
C ILE A 46 -12.01 -20.33 -17.32
N ILE A 47 -11.22 -20.82 -18.28
CA ILE A 47 -10.00 -20.14 -18.72
C ILE A 47 -10.35 -18.76 -19.29
N ILE A 48 -11.38 -18.64 -20.13
CA ILE A 48 -11.80 -17.37 -20.72
C ILE A 48 -12.23 -16.38 -19.62
N VAL A 49 -13.04 -16.82 -18.65
CA VAL A 49 -13.48 -15.97 -17.52
C VAL A 49 -12.29 -15.56 -16.65
N MET A 50 -11.39 -16.49 -16.33
CA MET A 50 -10.17 -16.21 -15.55
C MET A 50 -9.27 -15.23 -16.29
N PHE A 51 -9.08 -15.40 -17.61
CA PHE A 51 -8.30 -14.49 -18.43
C PHE A 51 -8.96 -13.11 -18.51
N GLY A 52 -10.29 -13.03 -18.57
CA GLY A 52 -11.02 -11.77 -18.50
C GLY A 52 -10.83 -11.05 -17.16
N PHE A 53 -10.84 -11.78 -16.04
CA PHE A 53 -10.54 -11.23 -14.72
C PHE A 53 -9.09 -10.74 -14.61
N LEU A 54 -8.13 -11.55 -15.06
CA LEU A 54 -6.71 -11.18 -15.09
C LEU A 54 -6.45 -9.99 -16.02
N TYR A 55 -7.12 -9.93 -17.17
CA TYR A 55 -7.04 -8.81 -18.11
C TYR A 55 -7.63 -7.53 -17.52
N ASN A 56 -8.74 -7.61 -16.79
CA ASN A 56 -9.32 -6.48 -16.06
C ASN A 56 -8.38 -6.00 -14.94
N GLN A 57 -7.79 -6.92 -14.17
CA GLN A 57 -6.77 -6.57 -13.17
C GLN A 57 -5.55 -5.90 -13.81
N GLN A 58 -5.09 -6.42 -14.95
CA GLN A 58 -3.99 -5.82 -15.68
C GLN A 58 -4.35 -4.45 -16.24
N GLN A 59 -5.57 -4.23 -16.74
CA GLN A 59 -6.06 -2.91 -17.18
C GLN A 59 -6.16 -1.93 -16.01
N LYS A 60 -6.54 -2.37 -14.81
CA LYS A 60 -6.54 -1.54 -13.61
C LYS A 60 -5.12 -1.14 -13.18
N ILE A 61 -4.17 -2.08 -13.24
CA ILE A 61 -2.75 -1.82 -12.97
C ILE A 61 -2.14 -0.93 -14.05
N GLN A 62 -2.48 -1.14 -15.32
CA GLN A 62 -2.05 -0.29 -16.42
C GLN A 62 -2.69 1.09 -16.35
N ALA A 63 -3.92 1.26 -15.88
CA ALA A 63 -4.52 2.56 -15.63
C ALA A 63 -3.87 3.28 -14.44
N ILE A 64 -3.37 2.55 -13.43
CA ILE A 64 -2.54 3.11 -12.36
C ILE A 64 -1.16 3.54 -12.89
N ASN A 65 -0.59 2.80 -13.85
CA ASN A 65 0.74 3.08 -14.40
C ASN A 65 0.73 4.07 -15.59
N ASN A 66 -0.38 4.16 -16.32
CA ASN A 66 -0.57 4.98 -17.52
C ASN A 66 -1.52 6.17 -17.28
N GLY A 67 -2.25 6.18 -16.16
CA GLY A 67 -2.78 7.41 -15.60
C GLY A 67 -1.60 8.21 -15.11
N ASN A 68 -1.58 9.52 -15.40
CA ASN A 68 -0.50 10.44 -15.08
C ASN A 68 0.23 10.05 -13.77
N PRO A 69 1.58 10.03 -13.74
CA PRO A 69 2.31 9.76 -12.50
C PRO A 69 1.70 10.63 -11.40
N PRO A 70 1.55 10.14 -10.15
CA PRO A 70 0.90 10.87 -9.06
C PRO A 70 1.38 12.30 -9.14
N VAL A 71 0.45 13.19 -9.53
CA VAL A 71 0.86 14.51 -10.00
C VAL A 71 1.42 15.17 -8.77
N ALA A 72 2.72 15.42 -8.81
CA ALA A 72 3.37 16.13 -7.75
C ALA A 72 2.80 17.56 -7.86
N LEU A 73 1.87 17.88 -6.97
CA LEU A 73 1.10 19.13 -6.96
C LEU A 73 1.53 19.94 -5.75
N THR A 74 1.81 21.23 -5.92
CA THR A 74 2.07 22.16 -4.82
C THR A 74 0.82 22.40 -3.97
N VAL A 75 0.99 22.95 -2.76
CA VAL A 75 -0.15 23.36 -1.92
C VAL A 75 -0.98 24.41 -2.65
N GLU A 76 -0.32 25.31 -3.38
CA GLU A 76 -0.95 26.38 -4.14
C GLU A 76 -1.81 25.84 -5.30
N GLU A 77 -1.32 24.82 -6.01
CA GLU A 77 -2.10 24.14 -7.05
C GLU A 77 -3.30 23.42 -6.45
N ALA A 78 -3.11 22.68 -5.35
CA ALA A 78 -4.23 22.04 -4.65
C ALA A 78 -5.27 23.06 -4.14
N ALA A 79 -4.83 24.24 -3.69
CA ALA A 79 -5.69 25.31 -3.23
C ALA A 79 -6.58 25.93 -4.33
N ALA A 80 -6.21 25.78 -5.61
CA ALA A 80 -7.03 26.23 -6.73
C ALA A 80 -8.32 25.38 -6.89
N HIS A 81 -8.31 24.14 -6.41
CA HIS A 81 -9.43 23.20 -6.44
C HIS A 81 -10.31 23.37 -5.19
N SER A 82 -10.97 24.54 -5.09
CA SER A 82 -11.68 24.99 -3.88
C SER A 82 -13.21 25.07 -4.03
N THR A 83 -13.82 24.34 -4.98
CA THR A 83 -15.26 24.41 -5.26
C THR A 83 -15.95 23.06 -5.06
N SER A 84 -17.28 23.01 -5.02
CA SER A 84 -18.00 21.74 -4.78
C SER A 84 -17.84 20.71 -5.90
N ASP A 85 -17.58 21.19 -7.11
CA ASP A 85 -17.50 20.34 -8.30
C ASP A 85 -16.04 20.05 -8.67
N ASP A 86 -15.12 20.72 -7.97
CA ASP A 86 -13.67 20.64 -8.13
C ASP A 86 -13.01 20.92 -6.77
N CYS A 87 -12.93 19.87 -5.95
CA CYS A 87 -12.59 19.93 -4.53
C CYS A 87 -11.43 19.00 -4.19
N TYR A 88 -10.27 19.57 -3.90
CA TYR A 88 -9.14 18.82 -3.38
C TYR A 88 -9.01 18.96 -1.87
N LEU A 89 -8.60 17.89 -1.20
CA LEU A 89 -8.22 17.91 0.21
C LEU A 89 -6.78 17.50 0.35
N ILE A 90 -6.05 18.21 1.21
CA ILE A 90 -4.70 17.81 1.62
C ILE A 90 -4.81 17.10 2.97
N VAL A 91 -4.40 15.84 3.04
CA VAL A 91 -4.37 15.05 4.28
C VAL A 91 -3.02 14.35 4.37
N ASN A 92 -2.25 14.62 5.41
CA ASN A 92 -0.93 14.01 5.65
C ASN A 92 0.01 14.10 4.42
N ASN A 93 0.13 15.31 3.86
CA ASN A 93 0.95 15.63 2.69
C ASN A 93 0.54 14.90 1.39
N LYS A 94 -0.67 14.33 1.37
CA LYS A 94 -1.28 13.69 0.21
C LYS A 94 -2.49 14.48 -0.25
N ILE A 95 -2.70 14.51 -1.55
CA ILE A 95 -3.80 15.23 -2.19
C ILE A 95 -4.83 14.23 -2.67
N TYR A 96 -6.09 14.54 -2.37
CA TYR A 96 -7.24 13.72 -2.68
C TYR A 96 -8.28 14.52 -3.43
N ASP A 97 -8.70 14.04 -4.60
CA ASP A 97 -9.84 14.59 -5.33
C ASP A 97 -11.13 13.98 -4.80
N VAL A 98 -11.86 14.74 -3.99
CA VAL A 98 -13.10 14.28 -3.35
C VAL A 98 -14.36 14.81 -4.03
N SER A 99 -14.24 15.44 -5.20
CA SER A 99 -15.35 16.10 -5.91
C SER A 99 -16.54 15.16 -6.13
N SER A 100 -16.26 13.91 -6.51
CA SER A 100 -17.29 12.88 -6.72
C SER A 100 -17.87 12.28 -5.43
N TYR A 101 -17.20 12.49 -4.28
CA TYR A 101 -17.61 11.94 -3.00
C TYR A 101 -18.48 12.88 -2.16
N ILE A 102 -18.40 14.20 -2.38
CA ILE A 102 -19.04 15.20 -1.51
C ILE A 102 -20.51 14.86 -1.21
N GLY A 103 -21.25 14.43 -2.23
CA GLY A 103 -22.67 14.11 -2.11
C GLY A 103 -23.00 12.89 -1.25
N GLN A 104 -22.02 12.02 -1.00
CA GLN A 104 -22.16 10.74 -0.31
C GLN A 104 -21.61 10.81 1.13
N HIS A 105 -21.03 11.94 1.53
CA HIS A 105 -20.39 12.10 2.82
C HIS A 105 -21.40 12.04 3.98
N PRO A 106 -21.26 11.08 4.93
CA PRO A 106 -22.18 10.95 6.07
C PRO A 106 -22.21 12.18 6.99
N GLY A 107 -21.11 12.92 7.07
CA GLY A 107 -21.01 14.19 7.82
C GLY A 107 -21.63 15.40 7.11
N GLY A 108 -22.34 15.17 5.99
CA GLY A 108 -22.97 16.19 5.16
C GLY A 108 -22.01 16.82 4.13
N LYS A 109 -22.56 17.37 3.05
CA LYS A 109 -21.78 17.99 1.96
C LYS A 109 -20.94 19.17 2.45
N LYS A 110 -21.54 20.01 3.30
CA LYS A 110 -20.96 21.28 3.74
C LYS A 110 -19.63 21.12 4.47
N SER A 111 -19.47 20.03 5.23
CA SER A 111 -18.25 19.77 5.99
C SER A 111 -17.03 19.47 5.12
N ILE A 112 -17.23 18.96 3.90
CA ILE A 112 -16.15 18.84 2.90
C ILE A 112 -15.97 20.16 2.14
N ILE A 113 -17.06 20.79 1.72
CA ILE A 113 -17.01 22.02 0.90
C ILE A 113 -16.25 23.14 1.61
N GLU A 114 -16.44 23.32 2.92
CA GLU A 114 -15.71 24.33 3.72
C GLU A 114 -14.19 24.10 3.78
N ARG A 115 -13.73 22.92 3.36
CA ARG A 115 -12.32 22.49 3.39
C ARG A 115 -11.72 22.27 2.00
N CYS A 116 -12.46 22.48 0.92
CA CYS A 116 -11.90 22.35 -0.43
C CYS A 116 -10.70 23.28 -0.62
N GLY A 117 -9.62 22.75 -1.19
CA GLY A 117 -8.35 23.43 -1.39
C GLY A 117 -7.51 23.59 -0.12
N GLN A 118 -7.83 22.91 0.99
CA GLN A 118 -7.17 23.11 2.29
C GLN A 118 -6.60 21.82 2.90
N GLU A 119 -5.73 22.00 3.89
CA GLU A 119 -5.29 20.94 4.80
C GLU A 119 -6.43 20.54 5.75
N ALA A 120 -6.69 19.23 5.83
CA ALA A 120 -7.77 18.65 6.59
C ALA A 120 -7.33 17.44 7.44
N GLY A 121 -6.04 17.09 7.50
CA GLY A 121 -5.57 15.89 8.18
C GLY A 121 -5.85 15.87 9.68
N LYS A 122 -5.67 17.00 10.37
CA LYS A 122 -5.99 17.11 11.81
C LYS A 122 -7.46 16.86 12.11
N ILE A 123 -8.37 17.49 11.36
CA ILE A 123 -9.80 17.31 11.58
C ILE A 123 -10.28 15.94 11.09
N PHE A 124 -9.72 15.45 9.98
CA PHE A 124 -10.05 14.14 9.44
C PHE A 124 -9.71 13.04 10.44
N SER A 125 -8.48 13.02 10.95
CA SER A 125 -8.01 12.05 11.94
C SER A 125 -8.79 12.07 13.26
N ALA A 126 -9.30 13.23 13.68
CA ALA A 126 -10.03 13.36 14.94
C ALA A 126 -11.42 12.71 14.93
N ILE A 127 -12.05 12.57 13.76
CA ILE A 127 -13.48 12.22 13.66
C ILE A 127 -13.79 11.03 12.74
N HIS A 128 -12.80 10.52 11.98
CA HIS A 128 -13.02 9.45 11.00
C HIS A 128 -12.47 8.09 11.45
N SER A 129 -13.20 7.03 11.11
CA SER A 129 -12.83 5.64 11.39
C SER A 129 -11.82 5.07 10.38
N ASN A 130 -11.25 3.90 10.68
CA ASN A 130 -10.36 3.18 9.76
C ASN A 130 -11.01 2.88 8.39
N PHE A 131 -12.33 2.68 8.36
CA PHE A 131 -13.04 2.50 7.09
C PHE A 131 -12.99 3.76 6.23
N ALA A 132 -13.17 4.93 6.83
CA ALA A 132 -13.09 6.21 6.12
C ALA A 132 -11.67 6.49 5.59
N TRP A 133 -10.62 6.06 6.31
CA TRP A 133 -9.24 6.11 5.81
C TRP A 133 -9.04 5.24 4.56
N ASN A 134 -9.56 4.01 4.56
CA ASN A 134 -9.49 3.13 3.39
C ASN A 134 -10.26 3.70 2.20
N LEU A 135 -11.41 4.34 2.47
CA LEU A 135 -12.20 4.99 1.44
C LEU A 135 -11.48 6.21 0.86
N LEU A 136 -10.87 7.05 1.72
CA LEU A 136 -10.09 8.22 1.30
C LEU A 136 -8.97 7.83 0.32
N ALA A 137 -8.32 6.68 0.53
CA ALA A 137 -7.28 6.19 -0.38
C ALA A 137 -7.75 5.98 -1.83
N SER A 138 -9.05 5.77 -2.05
CA SER A 138 -9.63 5.63 -3.40
C SER A 138 -9.70 6.96 -4.17
N TYR A 139 -9.53 8.09 -3.46
CA TYR A 139 -9.56 9.45 -4.00
C TYR A 139 -8.17 10.07 -4.15
N TYR A 140 -7.11 9.31 -3.87
CA TYR A 140 -5.73 9.79 -3.92
C TYR A 140 -5.30 10.12 -5.36
N ILE A 141 -4.70 11.29 -5.55
CA ILE A 141 -4.21 11.74 -6.87
C ILE A 141 -2.72 12.09 -6.89
N GLY A 142 -2.10 12.35 -5.74
CA GLY A 142 -0.67 12.68 -5.69
C GLY A 142 -0.19 13.15 -4.32
N ASP A 143 1.13 13.36 -4.23
CA ASP A 143 1.78 13.92 -3.05
C ASP A 143 2.00 15.42 -3.23
N VAL A 144 2.03 16.16 -2.12
CA VAL A 144 2.29 17.60 -2.14
C VAL A 144 3.76 17.90 -2.49
N VAL A 145 4.03 18.67 -3.54
CA VAL A 145 5.37 19.15 -3.89
C VAL A 145 5.84 20.22 -2.93
N GLY A 146 7.08 20.10 -2.47
CA GLY A 146 7.66 21.02 -1.49
C GLY A 146 7.27 20.69 -0.05
N ALA A 147 6.33 19.76 0.17
CA ALA A 147 6.08 19.15 1.48
C ALA A 147 7.18 18.12 1.78
N VAL A 148 8.44 18.56 1.81
CA VAL A 148 9.65 17.73 1.95
C VAL A 148 9.47 16.39 1.22
N ASN A 149 9.43 16.47 -0.11
CA ASN A 149 9.65 15.32 -0.96
C ASN A 149 11.10 14.86 -0.76
N ASN A 150 11.35 14.14 0.33
CA ASN A 150 12.38 13.11 0.36
C ASN A 150 11.94 12.00 -0.60
N SER A 151 11.80 12.29 -1.91
CA SER A 151 11.66 11.28 -2.96
C SER A 151 12.96 10.50 -3.18
N ASN A 152 13.96 10.76 -2.34
CA ASN A 152 14.87 9.72 -1.85
C ASN A 152 14.32 9.20 -0.51
N ILE A 153 13.25 8.40 -0.53
CA ILE A 153 13.05 7.41 0.53
C ILE A 153 14.11 6.34 0.27
N SER A 154 15.33 6.71 0.62
CA SER A 154 16.12 5.93 1.53
C SER A 154 15.23 5.01 2.34
N SER A 155 15.35 3.71 2.07
CA SER A 155 14.90 2.66 2.97
C SER A 155 15.00 3.11 4.43
N ALA A 156 14.08 2.70 5.32
CA ALA A 156 14.12 3.06 6.75
C ALA A 156 15.54 3.04 7.38
N PRO A 157 16.45 2.12 7.01
CA PRO A 157 17.87 2.15 7.40
C PRO A 157 18.65 3.41 7.01
N GLU A 158 18.46 3.94 5.80
CA GLU A 158 19.24 5.06 5.29
C GLU A 158 18.71 6.41 5.81
N THR A 159 17.42 6.48 6.19
CA THR A 159 16.88 7.63 6.92
C THR A 159 17.41 7.67 8.35
N LEU A 160 17.44 6.54 9.06
CA LEU A 160 18.05 6.45 10.40
C LEU A 160 19.53 6.85 10.36
N LYS A 161 20.28 6.36 9.37
CA LYS A 161 21.69 6.71 9.18
C LYS A 161 21.90 8.22 9.01
N ARG A 162 21.06 8.90 8.21
CA ARG A 162 21.13 10.36 8.05
C ARG A 162 20.90 11.09 9.37
N ILE A 163 19.91 10.65 10.15
CA ILE A 163 19.63 11.22 11.47
C ILE A 163 20.82 10.99 12.43
N GLU A 164 21.41 9.80 12.44
CA GLU A 164 22.63 9.54 13.21
C GLU A 164 23.79 10.45 12.80
N ASP A 165 24.00 10.66 11.50
CA ASP A 165 25.04 11.56 10.98
C ASP A 165 24.80 13.02 11.40
N PHE A 166 23.54 13.46 11.42
CA PHE A 166 23.18 14.78 11.95
C PHE A 166 23.48 14.91 13.44
N VAL A 167 23.11 13.90 14.24
CA VAL A 167 23.37 13.87 15.68
C VAL A 167 24.88 13.88 15.95
N LYS A 168 25.68 13.07 15.25
CA LYS A 168 27.15 13.08 15.36
C LYS A 168 27.75 14.41 14.96
N LYS A 169 27.20 15.09 13.95
CA LYS A 169 27.68 16.41 13.54
C LYS A 169 27.39 17.48 14.58
N ALA A 170 26.22 17.43 15.21
CA ALA A 170 25.81 18.39 16.24
C ALA A 170 26.49 18.12 17.59
N TYR A 171 26.74 16.85 17.91
CA TYR A 171 27.37 16.38 19.15
C TYR A 171 28.54 15.44 18.84
N PRO A 172 29.71 15.97 18.43
CA PRO A 172 30.83 15.16 17.95
C PRO A 172 31.46 14.24 18.99
N GLN A 173 31.25 14.53 20.28
CA GLN A 173 31.80 13.78 21.40
C GLN A 173 30.76 12.87 22.06
N ALA A 174 29.51 12.88 21.58
CA ALA A 174 28.45 12.10 22.17
C ALA A 174 28.37 10.68 21.61
N GLU A 175 28.04 9.73 22.47
CA GLU A 175 27.72 8.36 22.08
C GLU A 175 26.23 8.24 21.80
N ILE A 176 25.85 7.82 20.58
CA ILE A 176 24.44 7.58 20.23
C ILE A 176 24.05 6.20 20.73
N ILE A 177 23.10 6.14 21.67
CA ILE A 177 22.57 4.87 22.19
C ILE A 177 21.47 4.33 21.28
N ASN A 178 20.54 5.19 20.85
CA ASN A 178 19.36 4.78 20.10
C ASN A 178 18.74 5.95 19.33
N VAL A 179 18.24 5.69 18.12
CA VAL A 179 17.41 6.62 17.35
C VAL A 179 16.10 5.93 16.99
N LYS A 180 14.97 6.50 17.41
CA LYS A 180 13.63 5.96 17.14
C LYS A 180 12.78 6.94 16.33
N PRO A 181 12.10 6.48 15.27
CA PRO A 181 11.12 7.30 14.57
C PRO A 181 9.83 7.46 15.41
N LYS A 182 9.28 8.66 15.43
CA LYS A 182 7.89 8.97 15.84
C LYS A 182 7.15 9.65 14.67
N ASN A 183 5.83 9.81 14.82
CA ASN A 183 4.93 10.25 13.74
C ASN A 183 5.46 11.45 12.92
N ASP A 184 5.99 12.48 13.57
CA ASP A 184 6.43 13.72 12.91
C ASP A 184 7.89 14.13 13.21
N PHE A 185 8.63 13.32 13.98
CA PHE A 185 10.00 13.60 14.41
C PHE A 185 10.74 12.33 14.85
N TYR A 186 12.05 12.40 14.96
CA TYR A 186 12.94 11.37 15.47
C TYR A 186 13.38 11.70 16.89
N VAL A 187 13.54 10.67 17.70
CA VAL A 187 14.07 10.78 19.07
C VAL A 187 15.41 10.07 19.11
N ALA A 188 16.49 10.81 19.37
CA ALA A 188 17.82 10.28 19.57
C ALA A 188 18.20 10.35 21.06
N LYS A 189 18.55 9.20 21.64
CA LYS A 189 19.15 9.12 22.97
C LYS A 189 20.66 9.10 22.82
N ILE A 190 21.34 10.06 23.46
CA ILE A 190 22.80 10.19 23.42
C ILE A 190 23.38 10.31 24.82
N ILE A 191 24.62 9.85 25.00
CA ILE A 191 25.42 10.15 26.19
C ILE A 191 26.44 11.19 25.82
N ASP A 192 26.45 12.30 26.53
CA ASP A 192 27.49 13.33 26.41
C ASP A 192 27.92 13.76 27.82
N HIS A 193 29.23 13.81 28.08
CA HIS A 193 29.77 14.16 29.39
C HIS A 193 29.13 13.38 30.58
N ASN A 194 28.92 12.07 30.42
CA ASN A 194 28.26 11.17 31.40
C ASN A 194 26.81 11.52 31.73
N LYS A 195 26.13 12.31 30.89
CA LYS A 195 24.70 12.59 31.03
C LYS A 195 23.94 12.06 29.83
N LEU A 196 22.76 11.50 30.10
CA LEU A 196 21.84 11.03 29.08
C LEU A 196 20.99 12.20 28.58
N TYR A 197 20.95 12.38 27.27
CA TYR A 197 20.12 13.38 26.62
C TYR A 197 19.15 12.72 25.66
N GLU A 198 17.92 13.22 25.64
CA GLU A 198 16.93 12.91 24.63
C GLU A 198 16.77 14.11 23.68
N ILE A 199 17.11 13.90 22.41
CA ILE A 199 17.07 14.93 21.37
C ILE A 199 15.92 14.62 20.42
N HIS A 200 15.00 15.56 20.28
CA HIS A 200 13.91 15.49 19.30
C HIS A 200 14.33 16.22 18.04
N ILE A 201 14.23 15.56 16.89
CA ILE A 201 14.78 16.02 15.61
C ILE A 201 13.68 15.92 14.57
N ASP A 202 13.40 16.99 13.84
CA ASP A 202 12.40 16.91 12.76
C ASP A 202 12.90 16.12 11.55
N ASN A 203 12.01 15.90 10.59
CA ASN A 203 12.32 15.18 9.35
C ASN A 203 13.34 15.91 8.44
N SER A 204 13.74 17.14 8.78
CA SER A 204 14.78 17.92 8.08
C SER A 204 16.15 17.85 8.77
N GLY A 205 16.24 17.22 9.95
CA GLY A 205 17.46 17.16 10.75
C GLY A 205 17.63 18.35 11.69
N LYS A 206 16.59 19.18 11.89
CA LYS A 206 16.62 20.30 12.83
C LYS A 206 16.26 19.80 14.23
N ILE A 207 17.08 20.18 15.20
CA ILE A 207 16.82 19.90 16.62
C ILE A 207 15.62 20.75 17.06
N LEU A 208 14.55 20.06 17.47
CA LEU A 208 13.32 20.65 17.99
C LEU A 208 13.43 20.90 19.50
N GLN A 209 13.96 19.92 20.24
CA GLN A 209 14.03 19.94 21.69
C GLN A 209 15.17 19.05 22.18
N VAL A 210 15.80 19.44 23.29
CA VAL A 210 16.85 18.67 23.97
C VAL A 210 16.47 18.60 25.44
N GLU A 211 16.29 17.39 25.94
CA GLU A 211 16.00 17.13 27.34
C GLU A 211 17.18 16.40 27.97
N VAL A 212 17.56 16.80 29.18
CA VAL A 212 18.48 16.01 30.01
C VAL A 212 17.63 14.99 30.75
N GLU A 213 17.87 13.71 30.50
CA GLU A 213 17.28 12.64 31.31
C GLU A 213 18.01 12.68 32.66
N ASN A 214 17.39 13.34 33.65
CA ASN A 214 17.90 13.41 35.02
C ASN A 214 17.71 12.04 35.67
N ASP A 215 18.55 11.08 35.34
CA ASP A 215 18.70 9.83 36.10
C ASP A 215 19.59 10.08 37.34
N GLU A 216 19.19 11.03 38.18
CA GLU A 216 19.38 10.88 39.61
C GLU A 216 18.06 10.35 40.18
N LEU A 217 17.89 9.03 40.11
CA LEU A 217 17.33 8.22 41.19
C LEU A 217 17.31 6.74 40.77
N ASP A 218 18.31 6.04 41.30
CA ASP A 218 18.27 4.63 41.65
C ASP A 218 18.84 3.60 40.67
N TRP A 219 20.18 3.51 40.68
CA TRP A 219 20.94 2.40 40.15
C TRP A 219 21.03 1.21 41.14
N SER A 220 20.33 1.23 42.29
CA SER A 220 20.37 0.13 43.29
C SER A 220 19.50 -1.08 42.94
N ILE A 221 18.69 -1.00 41.88
CA ILE A 221 17.79 -2.10 41.47
C ILE A 221 18.52 -3.24 40.74
N TRP A 222 19.81 -3.08 40.40
CA TRP A 222 20.61 -4.14 39.76
C TRP A 222 21.60 -4.85 40.69
N ASP A 223 21.68 -4.48 41.97
CA ASP A 223 22.70 -5.00 42.90
C ASP A 223 22.15 -5.84 44.07
N THR A 224 20.92 -6.35 43.97
CA THR A 224 20.43 -7.39 44.89
C THR A 224 19.85 -8.57 44.13
N ASP A 225 20.76 -9.34 43.50
CA ASP A 225 20.62 -10.79 43.49
C ASP A 225 20.79 -11.29 44.93
N SER A 226 19.68 -11.56 45.61
CA SER A 226 19.66 -12.49 46.74
C SER A 226 18.36 -13.26 46.71
N ASP A 227 18.41 -14.43 46.09
CA ASP A 227 17.67 -15.59 46.56
C ASP A 227 17.76 -15.62 48.09
N ASP A 228 16.66 -15.35 48.81
CA ASP A 228 16.42 -15.96 50.12
C ASP A 228 15.05 -15.63 50.72
N ILE A 229 14.42 -16.72 51.20
CA ILE A 229 13.47 -16.79 52.33
C ILE A 229 11.98 -16.53 52.02
N LEU A 230 11.30 -17.65 51.77
CA LEU A 230 10.19 -18.18 52.58
C LEU A 230 9.31 -17.12 53.29
N HIS A 231 8.04 -17.03 52.89
CA HIS A 231 6.89 -17.40 53.72
C HIS A 231 5.58 -17.34 52.93
#